data_AF-A0A1N7RY72-F1
#
_entry.id   AF-A0A1N7RY72-F1
#
_cell.length_a   1.000
_cell.length_b   1.000
_cell.length_c   1.000
_cell.angle_alpha   90.00
_cell.angle_beta   90.00
_cell.angle_gamma   90.00
#
_symmetry.space_group_name_H-M   'P 1'
#
loop_
_entity.id
_entity.type
_entity.pdbx_description
1 polymer ?
#
loop_
_entity_poly.entity_id
_entity_poly.type
_entity_poly.pdbx_seq_one_letter_code
_entity_poly.pdbx_strand_id
1 'polypeptide(L)'
;MENYTGFVSDAILLSIGRAILRKQQRDGRSIGDAEARGHAQVLQGRYGFVQEKETDTFCNEVLRAFRYLEQRELQAISKLAYANFRVDELIGNSVLDAELVQDLQSAGYPR
;
A
#
# COMPACT_ATOMS: atom_id res chain seq x y z
N MET A 1 -20.24 8.64 9.02
CA MET A 1 -19.05 7.77 8.87
C MET A 1 -17.86 8.60 9.26
N GLU A 2 -17.00 8.08 10.14
CA GLU A 2 -15.71 8.71 10.40
C GLU A 2 -14.80 8.45 9.19
N ASN A 3 -14.25 9.52 8.62
CA ASN A 3 -13.36 9.42 7.47
C ASN A 3 -11.92 9.25 7.97
N TYR A 4 -11.30 8.14 7.62
CA TYR A 4 -9.88 7.90 7.88
C TYR A 4 -9.04 8.54 6.76
N THR A 5 -7.95 9.22 7.12
CA THR A 5 -7.03 9.88 6.16
C THR A 5 -5.60 9.36 6.31
N GLY A 6 -4.82 9.45 5.23
CA GLY A 6 -3.38 9.13 5.22
C GLY A 6 -3.08 7.65 5.49
N PHE A 7 -2.16 7.34 6.39
CA PHE A 7 -1.67 5.97 6.65
C PHE A 7 -2.78 4.94 6.92
N VAL A 8 -3.89 5.37 7.52
CA VAL A 8 -5.02 4.47 7.83
C VAL A 8 -5.76 4.04 6.56
N SER A 9 -5.90 4.91 5.55
CA SER A 9 -6.50 4.51 4.27
C SER A 9 -5.64 3.49 3.55
N ASP A 10 -4.31 3.66 3.57
CA ASP A 10 -3.38 2.73 2.93
C ASP A 10 -3.43 1.35 3.59
N ALA A 11 -3.50 1.30 4.92
CA ALA A 11 -3.65 0.06 5.67
C ALA A 11 -4.94 -0.69 5.32
N ILE A 12 -6.05 0.02 5.10
CA ILE A 12 -7.33 -0.57 4.68
C ILE A 12 -7.19 -1.15 3.26
N LEU A 13 -6.68 -0.37 2.30
CA LEU A 13 -6.50 -0.81 0.91
C LEU A 13 -5.60 -2.05 0.83
N LEU A 14 -4.47 -2.06 1.55
CA LEU A 14 -3.57 -3.21 1.63
C LEU A 14 -4.22 -4.41 2.30
N SER A 15 -5.05 -4.21 3.33
CA SER A 15 -5.77 -5.30 3.98
C SER A 15 -6.77 -5.96 3.03
N ILE A 16 -7.48 -5.16 2.22
CA ILE A 16 -8.38 -5.65 1.18
C ILE A 16 -7.60 -6.39 0.10
N GLY A 17 -6.52 -5.80 -0.42
CA GLY A 17 -5.65 -6.46 -1.41
C GLY A 17 -5.12 -7.80 -0.93
N ARG A 18 -4.75 -7.91 0.37
CA ARG A 18 -4.30 -9.17 0.98
C ARG A 18 -5.42 -10.20 1.08
N ALA A 19 -6.66 -9.78 1.33
CA ALA A 19 -7.79 -10.69 1.34
C ALA A 19 -8.06 -11.30 -0.05
N ILE A 20 -7.93 -10.48 -1.11
CA ILE A 20 -8.02 -10.93 -2.51
C ILE A 20 -6.86 -11.90 -2.83
N LEU A 21 -5.63 -11.57 -2.46
CA LEU A 21 -4.47 -12.45 -2.68
C LEU A 21 -4.61 -13.79 -1.94
N ARG A 22 -5.11 -13.80 -0.71
CA ARG A 22 -5.42 -15.04 0.02
C ARG A 22 -6.50 -15.85 -0.68
N LYS A 23 -7.47 -15.22 -1.34
CA LYS A 23 -8.45 -15.93 -2.16
C LYS A 23 -7.80 -16.60 -3.37
N GLN A 24 -6.96 -15.87 -4.12
CA GLN A 24 -6.14 -16.43 -5.21
C GLN A 24 -5.34 -17.66 -4.75
N GLN A 25 -4.68 -17.58 -3.60
CA GLN A 25 -3.92 -18.70 -3.02
C GLN A 25 -4.79 -19.89 -2.64
N ARG A 26 -5.94 -19.66 -2.00
CA ARG A 26 -6.89 -20.74 -1.64
C ARG A 26 -7.50 -21.40 -2.86
N ASP A 27 -7.84 -20.62 -3.88
CA ASP A 27 -8.49 -21.12 -5.09
C ASP A 27 -7.48 -21.77 -6.05
N GLY A 28 -6.17 -21.65 -5.80
CA GLY A 28 -5.11 -22.27 -6.60
C GLY A 28 -5.02 -21.73 -8.03
N ARG A 29 -5.57 -20.54 -8.30
CA ARG A 29 -5.58 -19.91 -9.62
C ARG A 29 -5.30 -18.42 -9.53
N SER A 30 -4.71 -17.88 -10.59
CA SER A 30 -4.49 -16.45 -10.72
C SER A 30 -5.82 -15.69 -10.81
N ILE A 31 -5.88 -14.53 -10.15
CA ILE A 31 -6.95 -13.54 -10.24
C ILE A 31 -6.48 -12.40 -11.15
N GLY A 32 -7.18 -12.22 -12.28
CA GLY A 32 -6.93 -11.13 -13.21
C GLY A 32 -7.40 -9.77 -12.69
N ASP A 33 -7.03 -8.69 -13.37
CA ASP A 33 -7.37 -7.32 -12.95
C ASP A 33 -8.87 -7.07 -12.87
N ALA A 34 -9.61 -7.53 -13.89
CA ALA A 34 -11.07 -7.38 -13.95
C ALA A 34 -11.75 -8.09 -12.77
N GLU A 35 -11.25 -9.27 -12.39
CA GLU A 35 -11.79 -10.03 -11.27
C GLU A 35 -11.42 -9.40 -9.93
N ALA A 36 -10.18 -8.96 -9.74
CA ALA A 36 -9.77 -8.23 -8.54
C ALA A 36 -10.60 -6.95 -8.35
N ARG A 37 -10.86 -6.21 -9.43
CA ARG A 37 -11.76 -5.05 -9.43
C ARG A 37 -13.20 -5.47 -9.06
N GLY A 38 -13.70 -6.57 -9.60
CA GLY A 38 -15.01 -7.12 -9.24
C GLY A 38 -15.11 -7.46 -7.76
N HIS A 39 -14.06 -8.05 -7.16
CA HIS A 39 -13.99 -8.27 -5.72
C HIS A 39 -14.00 -6.97 -4.92
N ALA A 40 -13.28 -5.94 -5.35
CA ALA A 40 -13.31 -4.63 -4.72
C ALA A 40 -14.73 -4.02 -4.76
N GLN A 41 -15.42 -4.14 -5.90
CA GLN A 41 -16.78 -3.65 -6.07
C GLN A 41 -17.79 -4.38 -5.16
N VAL A 42 -17.67 -5.70 -5.02
CA VAL A 42 -18.49 -6.48 -4.08
C VAL A 42 -18.25 -6.04 -2.63
N LEU A 43 -17.00 -5.79 -2.25
CA LEU A 43 -16.65 -5.32 -0.92
C LEU A 43 -17.17 -3.89 -0.67
N GLN A 44 -17.05 -2.99 -1.65
CA GLN A 44 -17.63 -1.65 -1.59
C GLN A 44 -19.16 -1.72 -1.43
N GLY A 45 -19.85 -2.55 -2.22
CA GLY A 45 -21.31 -2.71 -2.10
C GLY A 45 -21.74 -3.29 -0.75
N ARG A 46 -20.92 -4.15 -0.14
CA ARG A 46 -21.23 -4.78 1.15
C ARG A 46 -20.96 -3.87 2.36
N TYR A 47 -19.87 -3.11 2.33
CA TYR A 47 -19.38 -2.37 3.50
C TYR A 47 -19.44 -0.85 3.35
N GLY A 48 -19.62 -0.34 2.14
CA GLY A 48 -19.73 1.10 1.86
C GLY A 48 -18.50 1.90 2.27
N PHE A 49 -17.29 1.41 1.98
CA PHE A 49 -16.03 2.05 2.41
C PHE A 49 -15.93 3.52 1.98
N VAL A 50 -16.42 3.85 0.79
CA VAL A 50 -16.41 5.20 0.23
C VAL A 50 -17.79 5.63 -0.26
N GLN A 51 -17.96 6.90 -0.61
CA GLN A 51 -19.19 7.38 -1.26
C GLN A 51 -19.33 6.78 -2.66
N GLU A 52 -20.57 6.66 -3.16
CA GLU A 52 -20.84 6.03 -4.46
C GLU A 52 -20.03 6.64 -5.61
N LYS A 53 -19.90 7.98 -5.64
CA LYS A 53 -19.10 8.72 -6.62
C LYS A 53 -17.60 8.38 -6.63
N GLU A 54 -17.09 7.80 -5.55
CA GLU A 54 -15.68 7.43 -5.38
C GLU A 54 -15.43 5.93 -5.59
N THR A 55 -16.48 5.16 -5.89
CA THR A 55 -16.41 3.70 -6.04
C THR A 55 -15.37 3.27 -7.05
N ASP A 56 -15.31 3.92 -8.22
CA ASP A 56 -14.34 3.55 -9.25
C ASP A 56 -12.90 3.82 -8.82
N THR A 57 -12.66 4.95 -8.14
CA THR A 57 -11.35 5.29 -7.57
C THR A 57 -10.96 4.25 -6.52
N PHE A 58 -11.85 3.95 -5.58
CA PHE A 58 -11.63 2.93 -4.56
C PHE A 58 -11.28 1.56 -5.17
N CYS A 59 -12.03 1.12 -6.18
CA CYS A 59 -11.77 -0.14 -6.87
C CYS A 59 -10.40 -0.16 -7.55
N ASN A 60 -9.98 0.95 -8.16
CA ASN A 60 -8.65 1.09 -8.76
C ASN A 60 -7.53 1.07 -7.70
N GLU A 61 -7.72 1.74 -6.56
CA GLU A 61 -6.74 1.73 -5.48
C GLU A 61 -6.60 0.33 -4.84
N VAL A 62 -7.71 -0.39 -4.67
CA VAL A 62 -7.67 -1.79 -4.22
C VAL A 62 -6.94 -2.67 -5.23
N LEU A 63 -7.16 -2.47 -6.53
CA LEU A 63 -6.43 -3.21 -7.58
C LEU A 63 -4.92 -2.95 -7.49
N ARG A 64 -4.50 -1.68 -7.32
CA ARG A 64 -3.09 -1.33 -7.13
C ARG A 64 -2.52 -1.99 -5.89
N ALA A 65 -3.24 -1.95 -4.77
CA ALA A 65 -2.82 -2.61 -3.53
C ALA A 65 -2.69 -4.13 -3.70
N PHE A 66 -3.60 -4.76 -4.42
CA PHE A 66 -3.54 -6.19 -4.75
C PHE A 66 -2.29 -6.53 -5.58
N ARG A 67 -2.03 -5.79 -6.67
CA ARG A 67 -0.85 -6.03 -7.52
C ARG A 67 0.46 -5.75 -6.80
N TYR A 68 0.50 -4.69 -6.00
CA TYR A 68 1.64 -4.40 -5.13
C TYR A 68 1.96 -5.57 -4.20
N LEU A 69 0.93 -6.19 -3.60
CA LEU A 69 1.12 -7.35 -2.71
C LEU A 69 1.49 -8.63 -3.45
N GLU A 70 0.97 -8.83 -4.67
CA GLU A 70 1.28 -10.01 -5.48
C GLU A 70 2.73 -9.99 -5.99
N GLN A 71 3.22 -8.82 -6.40
CA GLN A 71 4.58 -8.63 -6.91
C GLN A 71 5.64 -8.52 -5.81
N ARG A 72 5.22 -8.48 -4.53
CA ARG A 72 6.12 -8.22 -3.43
C ARG A 72 6.98 -9.45 -3.11
N GLU A 73 8.25 -9.39 -3.47
CA GLU A 73 9.25 -10.37 -3.04
C GLU A 73 9.77 -10.10 -1.61
N LEU A 74 9.58 -8.87 -1.12
CA LEU A 74 10.04 -8.45 0.20
C LEU A 74 9.16 -9.04 1.32
N GLN A 75 9.59 -10.16 1.90
CA GLN A 75 8.81 -10.87 2.92
C GLN A 75 8.92 -10.28 4.33
N ALA A 76 10.01 -9.59 4.65
CA ALA A 76 10.25 -9.03 5.98
C ALA A 76 11.07 -7.74 5.94
N ILE A 77 10.90 -6.92 6.97
CA ILE A 77 11.69 -5.70 7.22
C ILE A 77 12.39 -5.88 8.57
N SER A 78 13.64 -5.41 8.68
CA SER A 78 14.38 -5.43 9.96
C SER A 78 13.68 -4.56 11.00
N LYS A 79 13.25 -5.18 12.11
CA LYS A 79 12.62 -4.47 13.23
C LYS A 79 13.55 -3.43 13.85
N LEU A 80 14.84 -3.75 13.93
CA LEU A 80 15.86 -2.83 14.45
C LEU A 80 15.99 -1.61 13.54
N ALA A 81 16.05 -1.80 12.21
CA ALA A 81 16.11 -0.70 11.26
C ALA A 81 14.86 0.19 11.34
N TYR A 82 13.67 -0.42 11.47
CA TYR A 82 12.44 0.34 11.67
C TYR A 82 12.44 1.13 12.98
N ALA A 83 12.91 0.54 14.08
CA ALA A 83 13.02 1.25 15.36
C ALA A 83 13.97 2.45 15.27
N ASN A 84 15.13 2.27 14.63
CA ASN A 84 16.10 3.35 14.41
C ASN A 84 15.47 4.48 13.57
N PHE A 85 14.85 4.15 12.43
CA PHE A 85 14.12 5.11 11.60
C PHE A 85 13.07 5.90 12.39
N ARG A 86 12.30 5.22 13.27
CA ARG A 86 11.30 5.88 14.12
C ARG A 86 11.92 6.82 15.16
N VAL A 87 13.10 6.49 15.68
CA VAL A 87 13.85 7.37 16.58
C VAL A 87 14.33 8.60 15.82
N ASP A 88 14.94 8.40 14.65
CA ASP A 88 15.46 9.48 13.78
C ASP A 88 14.35 10.48 13.40
N GLU A 89 13.19 9.98 12.99
CA GLU A 89 12.01 10.81 12.69
C GLU A 89 11.52 11.60 13.90
N LEU A 90 11.56 11.02 15.11
CA LEU A 90 11.06 11.67 16.32
C LEU A 90 11.97 12.79 16.81
N ILE A 91 13.27 12.67 16.60
CA ILE A 91 14.26 13.69 16.99
C ILE A 91 14.53 14.72 15.87
N GLY A 92 13.80 14.63 14.74
CA GLY A 92 13.96 15.53 13.60
C GLY A 92 15.26 15.34 12.83
N ASN A 93 15.91 14.18 12.97
CA ASN A 93 17.11 13.82 12.23
C ASN A 93 16.72 13.13 10.91
N SER A 94 15.99 13.84 10.05
CA SER A 94 15.55 13.26 8.78
C SER A 94 16.74 13.09 7.84
N VAL A 95 17.12 11.84 7.58
CA VAL A 95 18.16 11.46 6.60
C VAL A 95 17.83 12.01 5.19
N LEU A 96 16.56 12.31 4.93
CA LEU A 96 16.07 12.87 3.66
C LEU A 96 16.39 14.37 3.51
N ASP A 97 16.67 15.11 4.58
CA ASP A 97 16.77 16.59 4.56
C ASP A 97 18.18 17.14 4.27
N ALA A 98 19.26 16.40 4.52
CA ALA A 98 20.63 16.90 4.30
C ALA A 98 21.58 15.93 3.59
N GLU A 99 21.46 14.62 3.81
CA GLU A 99 22.40 13.60 3.27
C GLU A 99 21.93 13.04 1.92
N LEU A 100 20.62 12.81 1.72
CA LEU A 100 20.11 12.21 0.48
C LEU A 100 20.49 13.00 -0.79
N VAL A 101 20.52 14.33 -0.71
CA VAL A 101 20.89 15.19 -1.84
C VAL A 101 22.39 15.06 -2.18
N GLN A 102 23.25 14.97 -1.17
CA GLN A 102 24.70 14.80 -1.37
C GLN A 102 25.03 13.38 -1.83
N ASP A 103 24.35 12.37 -1.27
CA ASP A 103 24.56 10.97 -1.61
C ASP A 103 24.06 10.65 -3.03
N LEU A 104 22.89 11.17 -3.43
CA LEU A 104 22.38 11.00 -4.80
C LEU A 104 23.24 11.72 -5.84
N GLN A 105 23.82 12.88 -5.48
CA GLN A 105 24.80 13.56 -6.33
C GLN A 105 26.12 12.79 -6.42
N SER A 106 26.61 12.24 -5.31
CA SER A 106 27.82 11.42 -5.29
C SER A 106 27.67 10.09 -6.04
N ALA A 107 26.45 9.55 -6.09
CA ALA A 107 26.07 8.36 -6.83
C ALA A 107 25.74 8.63 -8.32
N GLY A 108 25.82 9.89 -8.78
CA GLY A 108 25.72 10.26 -10.19
C GLY A 108 24.29 10.42 -10.73
N TYR A 109 23.29 10.56 -9.86
CA TYR A 109 21.92 10.87 -10.31
C TYR A 109 21.76 12.39 -10.52
N PRO A 110 21.43 12.85 -11.76
CA PRO A 110 21.15 14.26 -11.99
C PRO A 110 19.80 14.66 -11.38
N ARG A 111 19.66 15.95 -11.06
CA ARG A 111 18.44 16.56 -10.50
C ARG A 111 17.19 16.25 -11.29
#